data_AF-A0A0C2M0Y2-F1
#
_entry.id   AF-A0A0C2M0Y2-F1
#
_cell.length_a   1.000
_cell.length_b   1.000
_cell.length_c   1.000
_cell.angle_alpha   90.00
_cell.angle_beta   90.00
_cell.angle_gamma   90.00
#
_symmetry.space_group_name_H-M   'P 1'
#
loop_
_entity.id
_entity.type
_entity.pdbx_description
1 polymer ?
#
loop_
_entity_poly.entity_id
_entity_poly.type
_entity_poly.pdbx_seq_one_letter_code
_entity_poly.pdbx_strand_id
1 'polypeptide(L)'
;MQMQSKTRGCEENNCFVHLIIPCEINVTSAYPKEWISIFEGRYYFGDTIQRSYLVSFNGGKEWKIVPYSDFNVLVLNHGGVIFGINKVSNEIIYSLDEGQTFYHTNIYQDKETILAMLQNGIFQKEYVTILSSTEDKKSWVFTHINFSNILSDFNFNIDRKCDDKDYSTWFIPRYNGICYQGRETTYMKKNIGSLCVDERINDTVISTKNCPCSFEDFHCYAKLKSDSCEIQPIDFENTSEYADFCISDGM
;
A
#
# COMPACT_ATOMS: atom_id res chain seq x y z
N MET A 1 4.00 11.40 -8.83
CA MET A 1 3.63 11.24 -7.40
C MET A 1 4.77 11.77 -6.54
N GLN A 2 4.48 12.23 -5.33
CA GLN A 2 5.48 12.88 -4.48
C GLN A 2 6.22 11.86 -3.60
N MET A 3 7.54 12.00 -3.55
CA MET A 3 8.35 11.30 -2.55
C MET A 3 8.23 12.01 -1.20
N GLN A 4 8.24 11.25 -0.10
CA GLN A 4 8.21 11.86 1.23
C GLN A 4 9.49 12.67 1.48
N SER A 5 9.37 13.99 1.63
CA SER A 5 10.47 14.96 1.46
C SER A 5 11.61 14.88 2.49
N LYS A 6 11.41 14.22 3.63
CA LYS A 6 12.39 14.23 4.74
C LYS A 6 13.52 13.21 4.63
N THR A 7 13.46 12.28 3.69
CA THR A 7 14.45 11.20 3.59
C THR A 7 15.29 11.36 2.33
N ARG A 8 16.55 11.78 2.54
CA ARG A 8 17.66 11.71 1.58
C ARG A 8 17.56 12.66 0.36
N GLY A 9 17.86 13.95 0.59
CA GLY A 9 18.42 14.84 -0.44
C GLY A 9 17.47 15.32 -1.54
N CYS A 10 16.17 15.36 -1.25
CA CYS A 10 15.17 15.70 -2.24
C CYS A 10 14.68 17.15 -2.01
N GLU A 11 15.10 18.09 -2.88
CA GLU A 11 14.68 19.49 -2.84
C GLU A 11 13.26 19.66 -3.40
N GLU A 12 12.47 20.54 -2.77
CA GLU A 12 11.00 20.63 -2.85
C GLU A 12 10.38 20.67 -4.26
N ASN A 13 11.14 21.04 -5.30
CA ASN A 13 10.61 21.24 -6.65
C ASN A 13 10.81 20.07 -7.64
N ASN A 14 11.56 19.00 -7.29
CA ASN A 14 11.87 17.90 -8.24
C ASN A 14 11.73 16.47 -7.67
N CYS A 15 10.95 16.30 -6.60
CA CYS A 15 10.80 15.00 -5.91
C CYS A 15 9.70 14.11 -6.47
N PHE A 16 9.82 13.75 -7.74
CA PHE A 16 8.90 12.84 -8.39
C PHE A 16 9.44 11.41 -8.36
N VAL A 17 8.55 10.46 -8.04
CA VAL A 17 8.80 9.03 -8.23
C VAL A 17 8.13 8.55 -9.51
N HIS A 18 8.82 7.69 -10.24
CA HIS A 18 8.30 6.96 -11.39
C HIS A 18 8.07 5.51 -10.98
N LEU A 19 6.81 5.11 -10.85
CA LEU A 19 6.46 3.72 -10.54
C LEU A 19 6.68 2.84 -11.78
N ILE A 20 7.26 1.67 -11.57
CA ILE A 20 7.38 0.61 -12.55
C ILE A 20 6.19 -0.32 -12.34
N ILE A 21 5.12 -0.09 -13.10
CA ILE A 21 3.90 -0.89 -13.02
C ILE A 21 4.04 -2.09 -13.97
N PRO A 22 3.94 -3.34 -13.47
CA PRO A 22 4.01 -4.52 -14.32
C PRO A 22 2.74 -4.65 -15.19
N CYS A 23 2.84 -5.38 -16.30
CA CYS A 23 1.69 -5.66 -17.17
C CYS A 23 0.59 -6.44 -16.45
N GLU A 24 0.97 -7.33 -15.54
CA GLU A 24 0.06 -8.08 -14.68
C GLU A 24 0.33 -7.70 -13.22
N ILE A 25 -0.72 -7.20 -12.55
CA ILE A 25 -0.64 -6.78 -11.16
C ILE A 25 -1.25 -7.87 -10.29
N ASN A 26 -0.45 -8.42 -9.37
CA ASN A 26 -0.99 -9.22 -8.28
C ASN A 26 -1.56 -8.27 -7.21
N VAL A 27 -2.89 -8.14 -7.19
CA VAL A 27 -3.63 -7.20 -6.36
C VAL A 27 -3.33 -7.37 -4.87
N THR A 28 -3.22 -8.60 -4.37
CA THR A 28 -2.99 -8.84 -2.93
C THR A 28 -1.60 -8.39 -2.48
N SER A 29 -0.59 -8.53 -3.35
CA SER A 29 0.76 -8.04 -3.07
C SER A 29 0.93 -6.55 -3.31
N ALA A 30 0.29 -6.00 -4.34
CA ALA A 30 0.44 -4.59 -4.71
C ALA A 30 -0.42 -3.69 -3.81
N TYR A 31 -1.57 -4.18 -3.34
CA TYR A 31 -2.55 -3.47 -2.53
C TYR A 31 -2.99 -4.33 -1.34
N PRO A 32 -2.10 -4.61 -0.37
CA PRO A 32 -2.41 -5.47 0.76
C PRO A 32 -3.46 -4.85 1.71
N LYS A 33 -3.62 -3.53 1.69
CA LYS A 33 -4.66 -2.75 2.36
C LYS A 33 -5.06 -1.54 1.54
N GLU A 34 -6.22 -0.98 1.86
CA GLU A 34 -6.88 0.10 1.12
C GLU A 34 -6.04 1.38 1.06
N TRP A 35 -5.21 1.62 2.08
CA TRP A 35 -4.27 2.73 2.14
C TRP A 35 -2.83 2.36 1.75
N ILE A 36 -2.54 1.07 1.52
CA ILE A 36 -1.18 0.59 1.23
C ILE A 36 -1.02 0.26 -0.25
N SER A 37 0.03 0.78 -0.85
CA SER A 37 0.39 0.46 -2.23
C SER A 37 1.89 0.19 -2.32
N ILE A 38 2.28 -0.87 -3.03
CA ILE A 38 3.65 -1.34 -3.11
C ILE A 38 4.01 -1.53 -4.57
N PHE A 39 5.01 -0.78 -5.02
CA PHE A 39 5.55 -0.91 -6.38
C PHE A 39 7.04 -0.72 -6.36
N GLU A 40 7.69 -1.32 -7.34
CA GLU A 40 9.03 -0.89 -7.68
C GLU A 40 8.98 0.50 -8.33
N GLY A 41 9.98 1.33 -8.09
CA GLY A 41 10.04 2.64 -8.70
C GLY A 41 11.46 3.16 -8.88
N ARG A 42 11.54 4.24 -9.67
CA ARG A 42 12.74 5.03 -9.87
C ARG A 42 12.55 6.39 -9.20
N TYR A 43 13.61 6.85 -8.54
CA TYR A 43 13.66 8.17 -7.93
C TYR A 43 15.03 8.80 -8.17
N TYR A 44 15.06 10.13 -8.14
CA TYR A 44 16.29 10.90 -8.28
C TYR A 44 16.93 11.13 -6.92
N PHE A 45 18.23 10.91 -6.84
CA PHE A 45 19.08 11.28 -5.71
C PHE A 45 20.25 12.11 -6.24
N GLY A 46 20.13 13.43 -6.13
CA GLY A 46 20.94 14.36 -6.93
C GLY A 46 20.75 14.09 -8.42
N ASP A 47 21.86 13.91 -9.15
CA ASP A 47 21.85 13.61 -10.59
C ASP A 47 21.74 12.10 -10.90
N THR A 48 21.66 11.24 -9.89
CA THR A 48 21.62 9.78 -10.08
C THR A 48 20.20 9.24 -9.97
N ILE A 49 19.86 8.31 -10.89
CA ILE A 49 18.60 7.57 -10.83
C ILE A 49 18.84 6.29 -10.02
N GLN A 50 18.08 6.14 -8.94
CA GLN A 50 18.07 4.96 -8.10
C GLN A 50 16.81 4.14 -8.32
N ARG A 51 16.89 2.83 -8.10
CA ARG A 51 15.77 1.88 -8.21
C ARG A 51 15.56 1.20 -6.88
N SER A 52 14.32 1.16 -6.41
CA SER A 52 13.95 0.53 -5.15
C SER A 52 12.48 0.18 -5.14
N TYR A 53 12.08 -0.73 -4.24
CA TYR A 53 10.69 -0.81 -3.83
C TYR A 53 10.28 0.49 -3.10
N LEU A 54 9.06 0.92 -3.37
CA LEU A 54 8.42 2.09 -2.79
C LEU A 54 7.10 1.65 -2.17
N VAL A 55 6.81 2.18 -0.98
CA VAL A 55 5.55 1.90 -0.27
C VAL A 55 4.85 3.21 0.01
N SER A 56 3.57 3.27 -0.35
CA SER A 56 2.65 4.29 0.11
C SER A 56 1.83 3.73 1.26
N PHE A 57 1.54 4.56 2.27
CA PHE A 57 0.67 4.24 3.42
C PHE A 57 -0.59 5.12 3.49
N ASN A 58 -0.80 5.93 2.45
CA ASN A 58 -1.87 6.90 2.33
C ASN A 58 -2.48 6.91 0.92
N GLY A 59 -2.68 5.74 0.32
CA GLY A 59 -3.41 5.60 -0.95
C GLY A 59 -2.72 6.24 -2.17
N GLY A 60 -1.39 6.33 -2.17
CA GLY A 60 -0.58 6.76 -3.29
C GLY A 60 -0.23 8.25 -3.29
N LYS A 61 -0.65 9.00 -2.25
CA LYS A 61 -0.36 10.43 -2.12
C LYS A 61 1.13 10.70 -1.89
N GLU A 62 1.74 9.95 -0.97
CA GLU A 62 3.18 10.02 -0.67
C GLU A 62 3.81 8.62 -0.77
N TRP A 63 5.04 8.58 -1.27
CA TRP A 63 5.81 7.35 -1.41
C TRP A 63 7.06 7.38 -0.55
N LYS A 64 7.29 6.29 0.19
CA LYS A 64 8.49 6.08 1.00
C LYS A 64 9.40 5.06 0.34
N ILE A 65 10.70 5.34 0.37
CA ILE A 65 11.74 4.40 -0.02
C ILE A 65 11.91 3.36 1.08
N VAL A 66 11.94 2.09 0.72
CA VAL A 66 12.34 1.02 1.65
C VAL A 66 13.86 0.83 1.62
N PRO A 67 14.46 0.23 2.67
CA PRO A 67 15.92 0.33 2.88
C PRO A 67 16.80 -0.30 1.79
N TYR A 68 16.28 -1.24 0.97
CA TYR A 68 17.06 -1.96 -0.04
C TYR A 68 16.34 -2.09 -1.38
N SER A 69 17.13 -2.20 -2.47
CA SER A 69 16.60 -2.32 -3.83
C SER A 69 15.85 -3.63 -4.07
N ASP A 70 16.34 -4.73 -3.50
CA ASP A 70 15.81 -6.09 -3.69
C ASP A 70 14.84 -6.49 -2.56
N PHE A 71 14.34 -5.48 -1.85
CA PHE A 71 13.49 -5.65 -0.68
C PHE A 71 12.09 -6.06 -1.10
N ASN A 72 11.84 -7.37 -1.11
CA ASN A 72 10.49 -7.90 -1.28
C ASN A 72 9.65 -7.55 -0.06
N VAL A 73 8.73 -6.60 -0.20
CA VAL A 73 7.88 -6.12 0.90
C VAL A 73 6.73 -7.10 1.14
N LEU A 74 6.58 -7.54 2.38
CA LEU A 74 5.41 -8.20 2.91
C LEU A 74 4.74 -7.30 3.94
N VAL A 75 3.41 -7.28 3.92
CA VAL A 75 2.61 -6.53 4.89
C VAL A 75 1.82 -7.52 5.73
N LEU A 76 2.00 -7.47 7.04
CA LEU A 76 1.32 -8.31 8.01
C LEU A 76 0.45 -7.46 8.93
N ASN A 77 -0.38 -8.13 9.74
CA ASN A 77 -1.18 -7.51 10.79
C ASN A 77 -1.94 -6.25 10.32
N HIS A 78 -2.56 -6.33 9.15
CA HIS A 78 -3.33 -5.24 8.53
C HIS A 78 -2.57 -3.93 8.33
N GLY A 79 -1.27 -4.01 8.02
CA GLY A 79 -0.42 -2.82 7.86
C GLY A 79 0.36 -2.47 9.13
N GLY A 80 0.14 -3.18 10.23
CA GLY A 80 0.88 -2.98 11.47
C GLY A 80 2.33 -3.45 11.43
N VAL A 81 2.69 -4.35 10.51
CA VAL A 81 4.07 -4.79 10.31
C VAL A 81 4.42 -4.76 8.84
N ILE A 82 5.49 -4.07 8.52
CA ILE A 82 6.15 -4.11 7.20
C ILE A 82 7.38 -4.98 7.37
N PHE A 83 7.51 -6.00 6.55
CA PHE A 83 8.57 -6.98 6.62
C PHE A 83 9.24 -7.10 5.26
N GLY A 84 10.53 -7.40 5.26
CA GLY A 84 11.19 -7.90 4.08
C GLY A 84 12.58 -8.43 4.40
N ILE A 85 13.27 -8.82 3.36
CA ILE A 85 14.57 -9.47 3.46
C ILE A 85 15.54 -8.84 2.48
N ASN A 86 16.77 -8.63 2.93
CA ASN A 86 17.88 -8.38 2.04
C ASN A 86 18.51 -9.74 1.66
N LYS A 87 18.26 -10.19 0.43
CA LYS A 87 18.75 -11.48 -0.06
C LYS A 87 20.27 -11.56 -0.17
N VAL A 88 20.96 -10.43 -0.24
CA VAL A 88 22.42 -10.35 -0.37
C VAL A 88 23.10 -10.46 1.00
N SER A 89 22.59 -9.74 2.00
CA SER A 89 23.17 -9.74 3.35
C SER A 89 22.56 -10.79 4.30
N ASN A 90 21.51 -11.49 3.88
CA ASN A 90 20.74 -12.42 4.71
C ASN A 90 20.17 -11.77 5.99
N GLU A 91 19.78 -10.50 5.87
CA GLU A 91 19.22 -9.70 6.95
C GLU A 91 17.71 -9.56 6.78
N ILE A 92 16.95 -9.80 7.85
CA ILE A 92 15.54 -9.42 7.92
C ILE A 92 15.43 -7.98 8.38
N ILE A 93 14.48 -7.27 7.77
CA ILE A 93 14.15 -5.92 8.15
C ILE A 93 12.66 -5.81 8.34
N TYR A 94 12.28 -5.11 9.41
CA TYR A 94 10.89 -4.86 9.69
C TYR A 94 10.65 -3.46 10.24
N SER A 95 9.43 -2.97 10.08
CA SER A 95 8.94 -1.71 10.64
C SER A 95 7.55 -1.91 11.23
N LEU A 96 7.31 -1.22 12.35
CA LEU A 96 6.05 -1.26 13.11
C LEU A 96 5.31 0.10 13.05
N ASP A 97 5.84 1.05 12.27
CA ASP A 97 5.43 2.45 12.26
C ASP A 97 5.32 3.01 10.84
N GLU A 98 4.85 2.17 9.91
CA GLU A 98 4.65 2.51 8.49
C GLU A 98 5.96 2.96 7.80
N GLY A 99 7.07 2.28 8.08
CA GLY A 99 8.36 2.55 7.47
C GLY A 99 9.03 3.84 7.93
N GLN A 100 8.67 4.38 9.11
CA GLN A 100 9.40 5.51 9.70
C GLN A 100 10.71 5.04 10.33
N THR A 101 10.66 3.91 11.03
CA THR A 101 11.80 3.25 11.66
C THR A 101 11.90 1.82 11.15
N PHE A 102 13.11 1.41 10.77
CA PHE A 102 13.40 0.04 10.37
C PHE A 102 14.34 -0.61 11.39
N TYR A 103 13.97 -1.82 11.80
CA TYR A 103 14.76 -2.70 12.66
C TYR A 103 15.39 -3.79 11.83
N HIS A 104 16.60 -4.17 12.20
CA HIS A 104 17.48 -5.03 11.42
C HIS A 104 17.94 -6.21 12.28
N THR A 105 17.77 -7.44 11.78
CA THR A 105 18.22 -8.65 12.45
C THR A 105 18.74 -9.65 11.42
N ASN A 106 19.86 -10.29 11.69
CA ASN A 106 20.38 -11.33 10.80
C ASN A 106 19.61 -12.65 10.98
N ILE A 107 19.43 -13.38 9.88
CA ILE A 107 19.05 -14.79 9.94
C ILE A 107 20.36 -15.58 10.16
N TYR A 108 20.57 -16.15 11.36
CA TYR A 108 21.69 -17.08 11.65
C TYR A 108 21.49 -18.39 10.84
N GLN A 109 22.48 -19.21 10.45
CA GLN A 109 23.93 -19.27 10.73
C GLN A 109 24.75 -19.77 9.50
N ASP A 110 24.11 -20.28 8.44
CA ASP A 110 24.75 -20.80 7.22
C ASP A 110 24.46 -19.92 5.99
N LYS A 111 25.31 -20.02 4.96
CA LYS A 111 25.04 -19.37 3.67
C LYS A 111 23.86 -20.06 3.00
N GLU A 112 22.70 -19.42 3.05
CA GLU A 112 21.47 -19.90 2.45
C GLU A 112 21.05 -19.02 1.26
N THR A 113 20.47 -19.65 0.24
CA THR A 113 19.82 -18.93 -0.86
C THR A 113 18.33 -18.85 -0.59
N ILE A 114 17.80 -17.64 -0.37
CA ILE A 114 16.37 -17.41 -0.16
C ILE A 114 15.60 -17.66 -1.45
N LEU A 115 14.64 -18.57 -1.40
CA LEU A 115 13.80 -18.96 -2.53
C LEU A 115 12.45 -18.25 -2.50
N ALA A 116 11.78 -18.25 -1.34
CA ALA A 116 10.45 -17.67 -1.18
C ALA A 116 10.20 -17.18 0.25
N MET A 117 9.19 -16.33 0.39
CA MET A 117 8.64 -15.90 1.67
C MET A 117 7.13 -16.12 1.65
N LEU A 118 6.60 -16.63 2.75
CA LEU A 118 5.19 -16.97 2.90
C LEU A 118 4.65 -16.34 4.19
N GLN A 119 3.56 -15.61 4.06
CA GLN A 119 2.80 -15.11 5.22
C GLN A 119 2.01 -16.28 5.82
N ASN A 120 2.17 -16.50 7.13
CA ASN A 120 1.56 -17.61 7.86
C ASN A 120 0.97 -17.11 9.20
N GLY A 121 0.18 -17.96 9.86
CA GLY A 121 -0.45 -17.64 11.15
C GLY A 121 -1.96 -17.72 11.13
N ILE A 122 -2.56 -17.46 12.30
CA ILE A 122 -3.99 -17.22 12.42
C ILE A 122 -4.28 -15.93 11.63
N PHE A 123 -5.12 -16.03 10.60
CA PHE A 123 -5.40 -14.97 9.63
C PHE A 123 -4.19 -14.48 8.79
N GLN A 124 -3.06 -15.20 8.77
CA GLN A 124 -1.83 -14.83 8.03
C GLN A 124 -1.15 -13.53 8.49
N LYS A 125 -1.26 -13.16 9.78
CA LYS A 125 -0.88 -11.82 10.26
C LYS A 125 0.35 -11.72 11.15
N GLU A 126 0.88 -12.84 11.63
CA GLU A 126 1.86 -12.83 12.74
C GLU A 126 3.15 -13.55 12.41
N TYR A 127 3.14 -14.44 11.42
CA TYR A 127 4.28 -15.28 11.11
C TYR A 127 4.73 -15.08 9.66
N VAL A 128 6.04 -15.13 9.47
CA VAL A 128 6.64 -15.27 8.15
C VAL A 128 7.46 -16.54 8.12
N THR A 129 7.22 -17.37 7.12
CA THR A 129 8.07 -18.52 6.84
C THR A 129 8.94 -18.18 5.64
N ILE A 130 10.25 -18.25 5.83
CA ILE A 130 11.23 -18.10 4.77
C ILE A 130 11.63 -19.49 4.33
N LEU A 131 11.49 -19.74 3.03
CA LEU A 131 11.97 -20.95 2.38
C LEU A 131 13.31 -20.64 1.73
N SER A 132 14.34 -21.36 2.13
CA SER A 132 15.70 -21.22 1.62
C SER A 132 16.28 -22.58 1.25
N SER A 133 17.39 -22.56 0.51
CA SER A 133 18.20 -23.74 0.22
C SER A 133 19.62 -23.54 0.70
N THR A 134 20.23 -24.62 1.20
CA THR A 134 21.64 -24.65 1.59
C THR A 134 22.55 -24.28 0.42
N GLU A 135 23.76 -23.77 0.69
CA GLU A 135 24.74 -23.42 -0.36
C GLU A 135 25.03 -24.59 -1.33
N ASP A 136 25.04 -25.83 -0.81
CA ASP A 136 25.24 -27.04 -1.61
C ASP A 136 23.99 -27.54 -2.34
N LYS A 137 22.86 -26.85 -2.18
CA LYS A 137 21.54 -27.13 -2.78
C LYS A 137 20.97 -28.51 -2.49
N LYS A 138 21.44 -29.19 -1.43
CA LYS A 138 20.97 -30.53 -1.08
C LYS A 138 19.82 -30.54 -0.10
N SER A 139 19.58 -29.43 0.60
CA SER A 139 18.55 -29.34 1.62
C SER A 139 17.76 -28.04 1.47
N TRP A 140 16.51 -28.12 1.92
CA TRP A 140 15.60 -26.99 2.04
C TRP A 140 15.50 -26.64 3.52
N VAL A 141 15.57 -25.35 3.83
CA VAL A 141 15.47 -24.82 5.19
C VAL A 141 14.21 -23.97 5.29
N PHE A 142 13.50 -24.13 6.40
CA PHE A 142 12.29 -23.40 6.72
C PHE A 142 12.54 -22.59 7.99
N THR A 143 12.69 -21.28 7.83
CA THR A 143 12.89 -20.36 8.95
C THR A 143 11.57 -19.70 9.30
N HIS A 144 11.11 -19.88 10.53
CA HIS A 144 9.88 -19.27 11.03
C HIS A 144 10.20 -18.03 11.87
N ILE A 145 9.64 -16.90 11.47
CA ILE A 145 9.71 -15.62 12.19
C ILE A 145 8.35 -15.39 12.84
N ASN A 146 8.35 -15.11 14.14
CA ASN A 146 7.15 -14.87 14.93
C ASN A 146 7.13 -13.44 15.47
N PHE A 147 6.14 -12.64 15.07
CA PHE A 147 5.94 -11.27 15.54
C PHE A 147 5.02 -11.15 16.77
N SER A 148 4.36 -12.23 17.22
CA SER A 148 3.40 -12.18 18.32
C SER A 148 4.00 -11.56 19.60
N ASN A 149 5.26 -11.89 19.93
CA ASN A 149 5.95 -11.31 21.09
C ASN A 149 6.18 -9.80 21.03
N ILE A 150 6.36 -9.24 19.82
CA ILE A 150 6.56 -7.78 19.63
C ILE A 150 5.21 -7.07 19.59
N LEU A 151 4.17 -7.77 19.13
CA LEU A 151 2.81 -7.28 19.06
C LEU A 151 2.03 -7.49 20.37
N SER A 152 2.64 -8.07 21.39
CA SER A 152 2.03 -8.33 22.70
C SER A 152 2.49 -7.34 23.77
N ASP A 153 1.71 -7.23 24.86
CA ASP A 153 2.09 -6.39 26.00
C ASP A 153 3.17 -7.11 26.82
N PHE A 154 4.37 -6.52 26.85
CA PHE A 154 5.53 -7.00 27.62
C PHE A 154 5.22 -7.28 29.09
N ASN A 155 4.17 -6.65 29.66
CA ASN A 155 3.86 -6.78 31.08
C ASN A 155 3.09 -8.05 31.44
N PHE A 156 2.42 -8.71 30.48
CA PHE A 156 1.46 -9.77 30.80
C PHE A 156 1.66 -11.10 30.05
N ASN A 157 2.61 -11.23 29.12
CA ASN A 157 2.80 -12.44 28.30
C ASN A 157 1.47 -12.93 27.64
N ILE A 158 0.59 -11.98 27.30
CA ILE A 158 -0.66 -12.24 26.61
C ILE A 158 -0.61 -11.45 25.30
N ASP A 159 -0.84 -12.14 24.19
CA ASP A 159 -1.03 -11.50 22.88
C ASP A 159 -2.14 -10.46 23.01
N ARG A 160 -1.74 -9.18 23.02
CA ARG A 160 -2.68 -8.07 23.17
C ARG A 160 -3.49 -8.00 21.89
N LYS A 161 -4.80 -8.23 22.02
CA LYS A 161 -5.74 -8.02 20.92
C LYS A 161 -5.99 -6.53 20.74
N CYS A 162 -6.05 -6.09 19.49
CA CYS A 162 -6.38 -4.70 19.21
C CYS A 162 -7.84 -4.40 19.62
N ASP A 163 -8.06 -3.28 20.29
CA ASP A 163 -9.38 -2.75 20.62
C ASP A 163 -9.62 -1.41 19.91
N ASP A 164 -10.78 -0.78 20.12
CA ASP A 164 -11.18 0.39 19.33
C ASP A 164 -10.22 1.58 19.45
N LYS A 165 -9.46 1.71 20.56
CA LYS A 165 -8.46 2.79 20.71
C LYS A 165 -7.20 2.57 19.86
N ASP A 166 -6.98 1.36 19.36
CA ASP A 166 -5.87 1.02 18.46
C ASP A 166 -6.18 1.35 16.99
N TYR A 167 -7.33 1.96 16.70
CA TYR A 167 -7.75 2.34 15.36
C TYR A 167 -8.14 3.80 15.25
N SER A 168 -8.07 4.30 14.03
CA SER A 168 -8.57 5.61 13.63
C SER A 168 -9.34 5.50 12.33
N THR A 169 -10.21 6.47 12.12
CA THR A 169 -10.97 6.59 10.89
C THR A 169 -10.07 7.08 9.76
N TRP A 170 -10.10 6.40 8.62
CA TRP A 170 -9.37 6.77 7.42
C TRP A 170 -10.32 6.96 6.24
N PHE A 171 -10.04 7.96 5.41
CA PHE A 171 -10.81 8.30 4.23
C PHE A 171 -9.91 8.24 3.00
N ILE A 172 -10.52 7.95 1.85
CA ILE A 172 -9.81 7.94 0.56
C ILE A 172 -9.29 9.36 0.29
N PRO A 173 -7.98 9.57 0.14
CA PRO A 173 -7.43 10.90 -0.12
C PRO A 173 -7.78 11.34 -1.53
N ARG A 174 -8.34 12.54 -1.64
CA ARG A 174 -8.70 13.21 -2.89
C ARG A 174 -8.16 14.63 -2.89
N TYR A 175 -8.02 15.22 -4.08
CA TYR A 175 -7.67 16.62 -4.21
C TYR A 175 -8.77 17.54 -3.67
N ASN A 176 -10.03 17.14 -3.86
CA ASN A 176 -11.21 17.86 -3.37
C ASN A 176 -12.20 16.87 -2.74
N GLY A 177 -12.66 17.20 -1.52
CA GLY A 177 -13.63 16.38 -0.77
C GLY A 177 -13.15 14.98 -0.40
N ILE A 178 -14.11 14.12 -0.04
CA ILE A 178 -13.93 12.71 0.35
C ILE A 178 -14.76 11.74 -0.51
N CYS A 179 -15.41 12.27 -1.54
CA CYS A 179 -16.25 11.53 -2.47
C CYS A 179 -15.40 10.96 -3.61
N TYR A 180 -15.59 9.66 -3.86
CA TYR A 180 -14.99 8.94 -4.97
C TYR A 180 -16.09 8.20 -5.72
N GLN A 181 -16.27 8.51 -7.01
CA GLN A 181 -17.31 7.91 -7.85
C GLN A 181 -18.70 7.95 -7.19
N GLY A 182 -19.08 9.13 -6.69
CA GLY A 182 -20.37 9.34 -6.02
C GLY A 182 -20.52 8.67 -4.64
N ARG A 183 -19.43 8.16 -4.02
CA ARG A 183 -19.49 7.53 -2.70
C ARG A 183 -18.41 8.04 -1.76
N GLU A 184 -18.79 8.24 -0.50
CA GLU A 184 -17.89 8.45 0.62
C GLU A 184 -17.75 7.12 1.36
N THR A 185 -16.54 6.55 1.36
CA THR A 185 -16.24 5.31 2.08
C THR A 185 -15.26 5.60 3.20
N THR A 186 -15.63 5.13 4.39
CA THR A 186 -14.89 5.31 5.62
C THR A 186 -14.29 3.98 6.07
N TYR A 187 -13.00 3.97 6.36
CA TYR A 187 -12.26 2.77 6.76
C TYR A 187 -11.74 2.89 8.19
N MET A 188 -11.53 1.74 8.81
CA MET A 188 -10.90 1.58 10.10
C MET A 188 -9.44 1.21 9.90
N LYS A 189 -8.57 2.20 10.07
CA LYS A 189 -7.12 2.05 9.91
C LYS A 189 -6.48 1.85 11.27
N LYS A 190 -5.60 0.86 11.38
CA LYS A 190 -4.82 0.63 12.60
C LYS A 190 -3.89 1.83 12.85
N ASN A 191 -3.83 2.30 14.09
CA ASN A 191 -2.98 3.42 14.47
C ASN A 191 -1.50 3.06 14.31
N ILE A 192 -0.72 4.03 13.86
CA ILE A 192 0.73 3.90 13.71
C ILE A 192 1.33 3.59 15.09
N GLY A 193 2.11 2.51 15.19
CA GLY A 193 2.76 2.11 16.45
C GLY A 193 1.88 1.35 17.45
N SER A 194 0.60 1.06 17.14
CA SER A 194 -0.21 0.19 18.00
C SER A 194 0.33 -1.24 17.99
N LEU A 195 0.94 -1.65 19.11
CA LEU A 195 1.46 -3.00 19.33
C LEU A 195 0.34 -3.90 19.86
N CYS A 196 -0.39 -4.49 18.92
CA CYS A 196 -1.50 -5.41 19.16
C CYS A 196 -1.73 -6.28 17.93
N VAL A 197 -2.34 -7.46 18.10
CA VAL A 197 -2.74 -8.35 17.01
C VAL A 197 -4.17 -8.01 16.56
N ASP A 198 -4.33 -7.72 15.27
CA ASP A 198 -5.63 -7.49 14.63
C ASP A 198 -6.22 -8.84 14.22
N GLU A 199 -7.22 -9.34 14.95
CA GLU A 199 -7.90 -10.61 14.66
C GLU A 199 -9.07 -10.48 13.67
N ARG A 200 -9.33 -9.29 13.11
CA ARG A 200 -10.52 -9.06 12.27
C ARG A 200 -10.33 -9.68 10.90
N ILE A 201 -11.30 -10.48 10.46
CA ILE A 201 -11.09 -11.34 9.30
C ILE A 201 -11.14 -10.57 7.99
N ASN A 202 -12.05 -9.59 7.80
CA ASN A 202 -12.14 -8.90 6.50
C ASN A 202 -12.84 -7.52 6.46
N ASP A 203 -13.35 -6.96 7.56
CA ASP A 203 -14.10 -5.69 7.47
C ASP A 203 -13.32 -4.51 8.06
N THR A 204 -12.63 -3.79 7.17
CA THR A 204 -12.06 -2.46 7.44
C THR A 204 -13.09 -1.38 7.15
N VAL A 205 -14.17 -1.66 6.41
CA VAL A 205 -15.16 -0.65 6.02
C VAL A 205 -16.08 -0.36 7.20
N ILE A 206 -16.06 0.88 7.67
CA ILE A 206 -16.95 1.37 8.72
C ILE A 206 -18.31 1.74 8.13
N SER A 207 -18.31 2.49 7.02
CA SER A 207 -19.54 2.94 6.37
C SER A 207 -19.29 3.38 4.94
N THR A 208 -20.30 3.24 4.10
CA THR A 208 -20.34 3.81 2.74
C THR A 208 -21.61 4.63 2.58
N LYS A 209 -21.47 5.89 2.17
CA LYS A 209 -22.59 6.83 1.94
C LYS A 209 -22.55 7.36 0.52
N ASN A 210 -23.71 7.66 -0.04
CA ASN A 210 -23.78 8.31 -1.35
C ASN A 210 -23.49 9.79 -1.21
N CYS A 211 -22.74 10.33 -2.17
CA CYS A 211 -22.45 11.75 -2.29
C CYS A 211 -23.43 12.43 -3.26
N PRO A 212 -23.70 13.73 -3.09
CA PRO A 212 -24.33 14.51 -4.15
C PRO A 212 -23.42 14.58 -5.37
N CYS A 213 -23.99 14.54 -6.57
CA CYS A 213 -23.23 14.64 -7.81
C CYS A 213 -22.58 16.03 -7.93
N SER A 214 -21.36 16.06 -8.46
CA SER A 214 -20.62 17.27 -8.83
C SER A 214 -20.31 17.27 -10.33
N PHE A 215 -19.89 18.42 -10.88
CA PHE A 215 -19.47 18.49 -12.28
C PHE A 215 -18.28 17.56 -12.59
N GLU A 216 -17.44 17.27 -11.59
CA GLU A 216 -16.27 16.37 -11.74
C GLU A 216 -16.67 14.89 -11.93
N ASP A 217 -17.92 14.51 -11.62
CA ASP A 217 -18.42 13.14 -11.76
C ASP A 217 -18.86 12.81 -13.20
N PHE A 218 -18.90 13.80 -14.10
CA PHE A 218 -19.32 13.64 -15.49
C PHE A 218 -18.11 13.70 -16.43
N HIS A 219 -17.99 12.72 -17.32
CA HIS A 219 -16.96 12.74 -18.37
C HIS A 219 -17.44 13.58 -19.56
N CYS A 220 -16.55 14.34 -20.22
CA CYS A 220 -16.95 15.06 -21.44
C CYS A 220 -17.40 14.03 -22.49
N TYR A 221 -18.60 14.22 -23.03
CA TYR A 221 -19.14 13.42 -24.10
C TYR A 221 -18.81 14.07 -25.46
N ALA A 222 -17.55 14.02 -25.88
CA ALA A 222 -17.07 14.19 -27.26
C ALA A 222 -15.57 14.47 -27.27
N LYS A 223 -14.88 13.95 -28.27
CA LYS A 223 -13.46 14.20 -28.54
C LYS A 223 -13.29 15.62 -29.08
N LEU A 224 -13.31 16.63 -28.21
CA LEU A 224 -12.99 18.00 -28.58
C LEU A 224 -11.48 18.20 -28.63
N LYS A 225 -11.02 19.04 -29.56
CA LYS A 225 -9.60 19.35 -29.80
C LYS A 225 -8.95 20.22 -28.69
N SER A 226 -9.62 20.44 -27.56
CA SER A 226 -9.08 21.21 -26.42
C SER A 226 -9.47 20.57 -25.07
N ASP A 227 -8.67 20.87 -24.04
CA ASP A 227 -8.83 20.40 -22.64
C ASP A 227 -10.02 21.03 -21.89
N SER A 228 -10.96 21.67 -22.60
CA SER A 228 -12.14 22.32 -22.03
C SER A 228 -13.40 21.58 -22.45
N CYS A 229 -14.20 21.06 -21.49
CA CYS A 229 -15.56 20.62 -21.78
C CYS A 229 -16.40 21.87 -22.12
N GLU A 230 -16.42 22.28 -23.38
CA GLU A 230 -17.39 23.27 -23.86
C GLU A 230 -18.70 22.57 -24.18
N ILE A 231 -19.82 23.13 -23.72
CA ILE A 231 -21.15 22.68 -24.12
C ILE A 231 -21.29 22.99 -25.61
N GLN A 232 -21.08 21.99 -26.46
CA GLN A 232 -21.41 22.10 -27.87
C GLN A 232 -22.88 21.72 -28.08
N PRO A 233 -23.62 22.46 -28.93
CA PRO A 233 -24.94 22.02 -29.35
C PRO A 233 -24.78 20.65 -30.04
N ILE A 234 -25.36 19.62 -29.44
CA ILE A 234 -25.38 18.28 -29.99
C ILE A 234 -26.26 18.32 -31.24
N ASP A 235 -25.67 18.07 -32.41
CA ASP A 235 -26.42 17.82 -33.63
C ASP A 235 -26.94 16.37 -33.59
N PHE A 236 -28.17 16.22 -33.10
CA PHE A 236 -28.84 14.94 -32.86
C PHE A 236 -29.04 14.10 -34.13
N GLU A 237 -28.83 14.66 -35.32
CA GLU A 237 -29.12 13.96 -36.58
C GLU A 237 -27.95 13.12 -37.12
N ASN A 238 -26.70 13.28 -36.66
CA ASN A 238 -25.55 12.68 -37.36
C ASN A 238 -24.48 11.97 -36.52
N THR A 239 -24.53 11.93 -35.18
CA THR A 239 -23.45 11.30 -34.38
C THR A 239 -23.86 10.48 -33.16
N SER A 240 -25.15 10.22 -32.94
CA SER A 240 -25.62 9.53 -31.73
C SER A 240 -25.67 8.00 -31.86
N GLU A 241 -24.51 7.33 -31.87
CA GLU A 241 -24.47 5.87 -31.65
C GLU A 241 -24.15 5.47 -30.19
N TYR A 242 -23.84 6.42 -29.30
CA TYR A 242 -23.24 6.09 -28.00
C TYR A 242 -23.76 6.88 -26.78
N ALA A 243 -24.95 7.48 -26.81
CA ALA A 243 -25.38 8.35 -25.70
C ALA A 243 -26.32 7.58 -24.76
N ASP A 244 -25.82 7.21 -23.58
CA ASP A 244 -26.67 6.88 -22.42
C ASP A 244 -27.14 8.19 -21.78
N PHE A 245 -28.45 8.37 -21.65
CA PHE A 245 -29.06 9.57 -21.08
C PHE A 245 -29.64 9.29 -19.69
N CYS A 246 -29.38 10.19 -18.73
CA CYS A 246 -30.17 10.30 -17.50
C CYS A 246 -31.18 11.43 -17.66
N ILE A 247 -32.47 11.09 -17.65
CA ILE A 247 -33.56 12.06 -17.53
C ILE A 247 -33.67 12.38 -16.03
N SER A 248 -33.40 13.62 -15.62
CA SER A 248 -33.85 14.07 -14.32
C SER A 248 -35.35 14.36 -14.44
N ASP A 249 -36.19 13.59 -13.75
CA ASP A 249 -37.59 13.97 -13.59
C ASP A 249 -37.61 15.33 -12.86
N GLY A 250 -38.00 16.36 -13.61
CA GLY A 250 -38.07 17.73 -13.15
C GLY A 250 -39.08 17.92 -12.03
N MET A 251 -38.83 18.96 -11.22
CA MET A 251 -39.85 19.63 -10.42
C MET A 251 -41.01 20.13 -11.28
#